data_AF-A0A509EHV9-F1
#
_entry.id   AF-A0A509EHV9-F1
#
_cell.length_a   1.000
_cell.length_b   1.000
_cell.length_c   1.000
_cell.angle_alpha   90.00
_cell.angle_beta   90.00
_cell.angle_gamma   90.00
#
_symmetry.space_group_name_H-M   'P 1'
#
loop_
_entity.id
_entity.type
_entity.pdbx_description
1 polymer ?
#
loop_
_entity_poly.entity_id
_entity_poly.type
_entity_poly.pdbx_seq_one_letter_code
_entity_poly.pdbx_strand_id
1 'polypeptide(L)' 'MEKRRPTYDLDAVKQVLGSARTLAITTSALRDATAFGFDRHGVSATILDLERRMFVKSMTTYADHRVWQDV' A
#
# COMPACT_ATOMS: atom_id res chain seq x y z
N MET A 1 12.30 8.01 -10.36
CA MET A 1 13.14 8.61 -9.29
C MET A 1 12.76 7.96 -7.97
N GLU A 2 13.68 7.77 -7.02
CA GLU A 2 13.40 7.11 -5.74
C GLU A 2 14.13 7.77 -4.55
N LYS A 3 13.61 7.56 -3.33
CA LYS A 3 14.19 8.02 -2.06
C LYS A 3 14.00 6.97 -0.95
N ARG A 4 14.85 7.05 0.09
CA ARG A 4 14.87 6.11 1.24
C ARG A 4 14.07 6.59 2.45
N ARG A 5 13.15 7.53 2.24
CA ARG A 5 12.21 8.01 3.27
C ARG A 5 10.79 7.83 2.76
N PRO A 6 9.87 7.26 3.56
CA PRO A 6 8.47 7.14 3.15
C PRO A 6 7.88 8.52 2.85
N THR A 7 7.00 8.57 1.87
CA THR A 7 6.26 9.80 1.55
C THR A 7 5.04 9.94 2.44
N TYR A 8 4.39 8.83 2.78
CA TYR A 8 3.18 8.82 3.58
C TYR A 8 3.46 8.35 5.01
N ASP A 9 2.67 8.87 5.95
CA ASP A 9 2.70 8.38 7.33
C ASP A 9 2.02 7.01 7.41
N LEU A 10 2.71 6.02 7.99
CA LEU A 10 2.22 4.65 8.04
C LEU A 10 0.94 4.52 8.87
N ASP A 11 0.83 5.27 9.97
CA ASP A 11 -0.33 5.21 10.86
C ASP A 11 -1.55 5.82 10.16
N ALA A 12 -1.37 6.92 9.42
CA ALA A 12 -2.41 7.48 8.56
C ALA A 12 -2.83 6.52 7.42
N VAL A 13 -1.89 5.81 6.79
CA VAL A 13 -2.20 4.79 5.77
C VAL A 13 -3.06 3.68 6.36
N LYS A 14 -2.69 3.15 7.54
CA LYS A 14 -3.46 2.15 8.26
C LYS A 14 -4.86 2.64 8.60
N GLN A 15 -5.00 3.89 9.04
CA GLN A 15 -6.30 4.47 9.36
C GLN A 15 -7.21 4.54 8.13
N VAL A 16 -6.67 4.91 6.97
CA VAL A 16 -7.47 5.08 5.74
C VAL A 16 -7.77 3.74 5.07
N LEU A 17 -6.81 2.82 5.00
CA LEU A 17 -6.92 1.58 4.21
C LEU A 17 -7.12 0.30 5.04
N GLY A 18 -7.04 0.38 6.36
CA GLY A 18 -7.09 -0.77 7.27
C GLY A 18 -8.45 -1.44 7.44
N SER A 19 -9.43 -1.15 6.58
CA SER A 19 -10.70 -1.88 6.57
C SER A 19 -11.05 -2.31 5.15
N ALA A 20 -11.68 -3.47 5.01
CA ALA A 20 -12.21 -3.90 3.72
C ALA A 20 -13.18 -2.86 3.12
N ARG A 21 -13.92 -2.09 3.93
CA ARG A 21 -14.83 -1.06 3.40
C ARG A 21 -14.07 0.10 2.74
N THR A 22 -12.99 0.56 3.35
CA THR A 22 -12.24 1.76 2.92
C THR A 22 -11.06 1.44 2.01
N LEU A 23 -10.67 0.16 1.90
CA LEU A 23 -9.58 -0.29 1.05
C LEU A 23 -9.83 0.07 -0.43
N ALA A 24 -9.09 1.06 -0.92
CA ALA A 24 -8.92 1.32 -2.33
C ALA A 24 -7.84 0.39 -2.90
N ILE A 25 -8.21 -0.46 -3.86
CA ILE A 25 -7.31 -1.44 -4.48
C ILE A 25 -7.63 -1.55 -5.97
N THR A 26 -6.59 -1.69 -6.81
CA THR A 26 -6.77 -1.90 -8.24
C THR A 26 -7.28 -3.31 -8.54
N THR A 27 -7.96 -3.50 -9.66
CA THR A 27 -8.46 -4.82 -10.07
C THR A 27 -7.33 -5.84 -10.26
N SER A 28 -6.16 -5.42 -10.75
CA SER A 28 -5.00 -6.30 -10.89
C SER A 28 -4.48 -6.77 -9.53
N ALA A 29 -4.24 -5.85 -8.58
CA ALA A 29 -3.77 -6.20 -7.25
C ALA A 29 -4.76 -7.08 -6.48
N LEU A 30 -6.08 -6.85 -6.65
CA LEU A 30 -7.09 -7.72 -6.04
C LEU A 30 -7.06 -9.13 -6.62
N ARG A 31 -6.91 -9.27 -7.95
CA ARG A 31 -6.79 -10.59 -8.60
C ARG A 31 -5.56 -11.35 -8.10
N ASP A 32 -4.42 -10.67 -8.02
CA ASP A 32 -3.18 -11.28 -7.54
C ASP A 32 -3.31 -11.68 -6.06
N ALA A 33 -3.88 -10.81 -5.21
CA ALA A 33 -4.17 -11.13 -3.82
C ALA A 33 -5.08 -12.36 -3.69
N THR A 34 -6.15 -12.43 -4.49
CA THR A 34 -7.05 -13.59 -4.52
C THR A 34 -6.35 -14.87 -4.97
N ALA A 35 -5.42 -14.79 -5.92
CA ALA A 35 -4.60 -15.94 -6.33
C ALA A 35 -3.70 -16.45 -5.19
N PHE A 36 -3.28 -15.57 -4.27
CA PHE A 36 -2.57 -15.93 -3.04
C PHE A 36 -3.50 -16.31 -1.87
N GLY A 37 -4.82 -16.38 -2.09
CA GLY A 37 -5.79 -16.75 -1.06
C GLY A 37 -6.27 -15.59 -0.17
N PHE A 38 -5.95 -14.34 -0.53
CA PHE A 38 -6.40 -13.16 0.19
C PHE A 38 -7.67 -12.58 -0.45
N ASP A 39 -8.67 -12.33 0.38
CA ASP A 39 -9.79 -11.45 0.04
C ASP A 39 -9.49 -10.00 0.48
N ARG A 40 -10.47 -9.10 0.33
CA ARG A 40 -10.30 -7.69 0.74
C ARG A 40 -10.05 -7.53 2.24
N HIS A 41 -10.60 -8.43 3.07
CA HIS A 41 -10.36 -8.42 4.51
C HIS A 41 -8.92 -8.82 4.81
N GLY A 42 -8.44 -9.89 4.17
CA GLY A 42 -7.05 -10.35 4.25
C GLY A 42 -6.07 -9.25 3.90
N VAL A 43 -6.28 -8.55 2.77
CA VAL A 43 -5.41 -7.42 2.37
C VAL A 43 -5.43 -6.30 3.42
N SER A 44 -6.62 -5.91 3.91
CA SER A 44 -6.72 -4.86 4.92
C SER A 44 -6.04 -5.24 6.25
N ALA A 45 -6.12 -6.53 6.65
CA ALA A 45 -5.42 -7.04 7.83
C ALA A 45 -3.90 -6.99 7.63
N THR A 46 -3.38 -7.38 6.45
CA THR A 46 -1.96 -7.26 6.14
C THR A 46 -1.48 -5.81 6.20
N ILE A 47 -2.27 -4.84 5.74
CA ILE A 47 -1.94 -3.41 5.87
C ILE A 47 -1.85 -2.99 7.34
N LEU A 48 -2.78 -3.46 8.19
CA LEU A 48 -2.75 -3.17 9.63
C LEU A 48 -1.52 -3.76 10.34
N ASP A 49 -0.98 -4.88 9.84
CA ASP A 49 0.21 -5.54 10.38
C ASP A 49 1.53 -4.94 9.88
N LEU A 50 1.51 -4.00 8.93
CA LEU A 50 2.74 -3.38 8.41
C LEU A 50 3.54 -2.69 9.51
N GLU A 51 4.86 -2.82 9.46
CA GLU A 51 5.77 -2.16 10.40
C GLU A 51 6.74 -1.23 9.67
N ARG A 52 7.24 -0.19 10.35
CA ARG A 52 8.17 0.79 9.75
C ARG A 52 9.41 0.15 9.11
N ARG A 53 9.87 -1.00 9.64
CA ARG A 53 11.02 -1.75 9.10
C ARG A 53 10.75 -2.45 7.76
N MET A 54 9.47 -2.61 7.38
CA MET A 54 9.07 -3.26 6.12
C MET A 54 9.14 -2.29 4.94
N PHE A 55 9.31 -0.98 5.19
CA PHE A 55 9.52 0.01 4.14
C PHE A 55 10.84 -0.24 3.40
N VAL A 56 10.74 -0.39 2.08
CA VAL A 56 11.87 -0.57 1.17
C VAL A 56 12.28 0.78 0.58
N LYS A 57 11.34 1.49 -0.04
CA LYS A 57 11.61 2.77 -0.74
C LYS A 57 10.34 3.53 -1.08
N SER A 58 10.51 4.80 -1.44
CA SER A 58 9.45 5.61 -2.03
C SER A 58 9.86 6.01 -3.44
N MET A 59 8.98 5.80 -4.42
CA MET A 59 9.28 6.04 -5.83
C MET A 59 8.19 6.85 -6.55
N THR A 60 8.58 7.53 -7.62
CA THR A 60 7.69 8.29 -8.50
C THR A 60 8.06 8.07 -9.96
N THR A 61 7.18 8.48 -10.87
CA THR A 61 7.32 8.25 -12.32
C THR A 61 7.63 9.55 -13.07
N TYR A 62 8.11 9.44 -14.31
CA TYR A 62 8.26 10.61 -15.18
C TYR A 62 6.92 11.18 -15.65
N ALA A 63 5.92 10.30 -15.86
CA ALA A 63 4.60 10.69 -16.31
C ALA A 63 3.87 11.57 -15.29
N ASP A 64 4.04 11.26 -14.00
CA ASP A 64 3.60 12.13 -12.91
C ASP A 64 4.59 12.04 -11.75
N HIS A 65 5.36 13.11 -11.57
CA HIS A 65 6.38 13.24 -10.51
C HIS A 65 5.81 13.74 -9.18
N ARG A 66 4.51 14.05 -9.12
CA ARG A 66 3.83 14.57 -7.92
C ARG A 66 3.27 13.43 -7.07
N VAL A 67 2.94 12.30 -7.70
CA VAL A 67 2.44 11.09 -7.03
C VAL A 67 3.61 10.20 -6.64
N TRP A 68 3.64 9.79 -5.38
CA TRP A 68 4.65 8.87 -4.84
C TRP A 68 4.00 7.53 -4.47
N GLN A 69 4.79 6.48 -4.54
CA GLN A 69 4.42 5.11 -4.18
C GLN A 69 5.41 4.62 -3.15
N ASP A 70 4.94 4.35 -1.94
CA ASP A 70 5.73 3.71 -0.90
C ASP A 70 5.66 2.19 -1.10
N VAL A 71 6.83 1.56 -1.10
CA VAL A 71 7.07 0.12 -1.31
C VAL A 71 7.77 -0.43 -0.09
#